data_AF-A0A1N6F996-F1
#
_entry.id   AF-A0A1N6F996-F1
#
_cell.length_a   1.000
_cell.length_b   1.000
_cell.length_c   1.000
_cell.angle_alpha   90.00
_cell.angle_beta   90.00
_cell.angle_gamma   90.00
#
_symmetry.space_group_name_H-M   'P 1'
#
loop_
_entity.id
_entity.type
_entity.pdbx_description
1 polymer ?
#
loop_
_entity_poly.entity_id
_entity_poly.type
_entity_poly.pdbx_seq_one_letter_code
_entity_poly.pdbx_strand_id
1 'polypeptide(L)'
;MTATATATATSSSTALRSASDDSFERVRWGRAGAVYDLIVTVGFATPVTASLLLALTRSLHEALNLQGAQLPELDPTALMFTSMFGTAVTMWAIARILRPEARFIAIDTIGRAVFSLWMIWALLNGQSATIVVFLIGEVTWLILQLSGLLRLRRR
;
A
#
# COMPACT_ATOMS: atom_id res chain seq x y z
N MET A 1 37.87 -43.97 13.91
CA MET A 1 36.48 -43.61 13.56
C MET A 1 36.08 -42.40 14.39
N THR A 2 36.10 -41.18 13.83
CA THR A 2 35.54 -39.99 14.52
C THR A 2 35.40 -38.84 13.52
N ALA A 3 34.26 -38.75 12.83
CA ALA A 3 33.86 -37.58 12.04
C ALA A 3 32.34 -37.62 11.76
N THR A 4 31.50 -37.25 12.73
CA THR A 4 30.03 -37.13 12.51
C THR A 4 29.35 -36.01 13.29
N ALA A 5 30.09 -34.99 13.77
CA ALA A 5 29.50 -33.90 14.57
C ALA A 5 29.36 -32.54 13.83
N THR A 6 30.02 -32.35 12.69
CA THR A 6 30.16 -31.02 12.06
C THR A 6 29.00 -30.64 11.11
N ALA A 7 28.23 -31.61 10.63
CA ALA A 7 27.16 -31.35 9.64
C ALA A 7 25.88 -30.75 10.24
N THR A 8 25.55 -31.07 11.50
CA THR A 8 24.28 -30.71 12.12
C THR A 8 24.23 -29.26 12.63
N ALA A 9 25.37 -28.70 13.06
CA ALA A 9 25.43 -27.32 13.56
C ALA A 9 25.28 -26.27 12.44
N THR A 10 25.84 -26.57 11.26
CA THR A 10 25.83 -25.68 10.09
C THR A 10 24.43 -25.54 9.47
N SER A 11 23.63 -26.62 9.49
CA SER A 11 22.25 -26.60 8.97
C SER A 11 21.31 -25.80 9.88
N SER A 12 21.43 -25.93 11.22
CA SER A 12 20.63 -25.15 12.18
C SER A 12 20.95 -23.65 12.14
N SER A 13 22.22 -23.28 12.02
CA SER A 13 22.64 -21.87 11.91
C SER A 13 22.12 -21.21 10.62
N THR A 14 22.20 -21.93 9.49
CA THR A 14 21.71 -21.44 8.19
C THR A 14 20.19 -21.25 8.19
N ALA A 15 19.44 -22.17 8.80
CA ALA A 15 17.99 -22.09 8.92
C ALA A 15 17.53 -20.90 9.78
N LEU A 16 18.19 -20.67 10.92
CA LEU A 16 17.90 -19.52 11.79
C LEU A 16 18.20 -18.18 11.10
N ARG A 17 19.30 -18.09 10.35
CA ARG A 17 19.67 -16.91 9.56
C ARG A 17 18.67 -16.62 8.43
N SER A 18 18.22 -17.65 7.72
CA SER A 18 17.18 -17.52 6.69
C SER A 18 15.87 -17.02 7.31
N ALA A 19 15.44 -17.60 8.44
CA ALA A 19 14.20 -17.20 9.10
C ALA A 19 14.24 -15.76 9.62
N SER A 20 15.39 -15.32 10.14
CA SER A 20 15.58 -13.92 10.56
C SER A 20 15.54 -12.97 9.38
N ASP A 21 16.32 -13.23 8.32
CA ASP A 21 16.37 -12.35 7.13
C ASP A 21 14.99 -12.21 6.49
N ASP A 22 14.22 -13.29 6.40
CA ASP A 22 12.85 -13.27 5.88
C ASP A 22 11.91 -12.42 6.76
N SER A 23 12.08 -12.50 8.08
CA SER A 23 11.29 -11.68 9.02
C SER A 23 11.58 -10.19 8.88
N PHE A 24 12.86 -9.85 8.72
CA PHE A 24 13.29 -8.48 8.48
C PHE A 24 12.80 -7.97 7.13
N GLU A 25 12.86 -8.78 6.09
CA GLU A 25 12.37 -8.41 4.77
C GLU A 25 10.87 -8.15 4.76
N ARG A 26 10.06 -9.01 5.42
CA ARG A 26 8.61 -8.78 5.60
C ARG A 26 8.33 -7.45 6.27
N VAL A 27 8.97 -7.21 7.42
CA VAL A 27 8.81 -5.97 8.19
C VAL A 27 9.21 -4.76 7.35
N ARG A 28 10.29 -4.86 6.57
CA ARG A 28 10.77 -3.77 5.71
C ARG A 28 9.76 -3.39 4.64
N TRP A 29 9.23 -4.36 3.89
CA TRP A 29 8.26 -4.10 2.82
C TRP A 29 6.92 -3.59 3.37
N GLY A 30 6.47 -4.15 4.50
CA GLY A 30 5.27 -3.68 5.21
C GLY A 30 5.39 -2.24 5.68
N ARG A 31 6.53 -1.86 6.28
CA ARG A 31 6.78 -0.49 6.73
C ARG A 31 6.89 0.49 5.56
N ALA A 32 7.60 0.11 4.49
CA ALA A 32 7.79 0.98 3.34
C ALA A 32 6.45 1.28 2.64
N GLY A 33 5.59 0.27 2.48
CA GLY A 33 4.23 0.47 1.97
C GLY A 33 3.38 1.35 2.89
N ALA A 34 3.51 1.21 4.22
CA ALA A 34 2.80 2.07 5.15
C ALA A 34 3.26 3.54 5.12
N VAL A 35 4.57 3.79 4.91
CA VAL A 35 5.08 5.16 4.70
C VAL A 35 4.54 5.75 3.39
N TYR A 36 4.49 4.96 2.33
CA TYR A 36 3.88 5.38 1.06
C TYR A 36 2.41 5.78 1.27
N ASP A 37 1.62 4.93 1.93
CA ASP A 37 0.20 5.22 2.18
C ASP A 37 0.04 6.49 3.00
N LEU A 38 0.88 6.72 4.01
CA LEU A 38 0.84 7.93 4.82
C LEU A 38 1.08 9.19 3.96
N ILE A 39 2.12 9.18 3.13
CA ILE A 39 2.45 10.33 2.26
C ILE A 39 1.30 10.62 1.29
N VAL A 40 0.73 9.59 0.68
CA VAL A 40 -0.34 9.74 -0.31
C VAL A 40 -1.65 10.16 0.34
N THR A 41 -1.96 9.68 1.55
CA THR A 41 -3.29 9.83 2.16
C THR A 41 -3.41 10.93 3.22
N VAL A 42 -2.30 11.41 3.79
CA VAL A 42 -2.34 12.43 4.87
C VAL A 42 -3.04 13.72 4.45
N GLY A 43 -2.88 14.15 3.19
CA GLY A 43 -3.57 15.34 2.71
C GLY A 43 -5.08 15.13 2.53
N PHE A 44 -5.58 13.90 2.52
CA PHE A 44 -7.01 13.62 2.57
C PHE A 44 -7.55 13.54 3.99
N ALA A 45 -6.75 13.71 5.05
CA ALA A 45 -7.24 13.55 6.42
C ALA A 45 -8.15 14.69 6.91
N THR A 46 -8.13 15.87 6.27
CA THR A 46 -9.01 16.99 6.63
C THR A 46 -9.75 17.53 5.42
N PRO A 47 -10.96 18.12 5.58
CA PRO A 47 -11.72 18.67 4.46
C PRO A 47 -10.96 19.74 3.69
N VAL A 48 -10.22 20.60 4.40
CA VAL A 48 -9.44 21.69 3.81
C VAL A 48 -8.30 21.14 2.97
N THR A 49 -7.49 20.24 3.53
CA THR A 49 -6.37 19.65 2.80
C THR A 49 -6.85 18.75 1.65
N ALA A 50 -7.96 18.04 1.83
CA ALA A 50 -8.55 17.19 0.80
C ALA A 50 -9.01 18.04 -0.39
N SER A 51 -9.71 19.15 -0.14
CA SER A 51 -10.14 20.06 -1.22
C SER A 51 -8.96 20.61 -2.03
N LEU A 52 -7.83 20.91 -1.37
CA LEU A 52 -6.62 21.43 -2.02
C LEU A 52 -5.95 20.35 -2.89
N LEU A 53 -5.82 19.12 -2.39
CA LEU A 53 -5.27 18.01 -3.17
C LEU A 53 -6.15 17.66 -4.37
N LEU A 54 -7.48 17.66 -4.20
CA LEU A 54 -8.42 17.42 -5.29
C LEU A 54 -8.32 18.52 -6.36
N ALA A 55 -8.17 19.79 -5.94
CA ALA A 55 -7.93 20.91 -6.86
C ALA A 55 -6.61 20.76 -7.62
N LEU A 56 -5.51 20.41 -6.94
CA LEU A 56 -4.23 20.12 -7.60
C LEU A 56 -4.37 18.99 -8.62
N THR A 57 -5.10 17.93 -8.27
CA THR A 57 -5.36 16.79 -9.16
C THR A 57 -6.15 17.21 -10.40
N ARG A 58 -7.15 18.09 -10.24
CA ARG A 58 -7.90 18.69 -11.36
C ARG A 58 -6.97 19.50 -12.27
N SER A 59 -6.11 20.34 -11.71
CA SER A 59 -5.15 21.14 -12.49
C SER A 59 -4.15 20.27 -13.24
N LEU A 60 -3.68 19.17 -12.63
CA LEU A 60 -2.79 18.22 -13.30
C LEU A 60 -3.49 17.48 -14.45
N HIS A 61 -4.75 17.09 -14.25
CA HIS A 61 -5.55 16.46 -15.31
C HIS A 61 -5.69 17.37 -16.53
N GLU A 62 -5.99 18.65 -16.32
CA GLU A 62 -6.06 19.65 -17.39
C GLU A 62 -4.70 19.91 -18.04
N ALA A 63 -3.66 20.15 -17.23
CA ALA A 63 -2.32 20.49 -17.73
C ALA A 63 -1.70 19.36 -18.56
N LEU A 64 -1.99 18.11 -18.24
CA LEU A 64 -1.50 16.93 -18.95
C LEU A 64 -2.49 16.44 -20.04
N ASN A 65 -3.63 17.12 -20.22
CA ASN A 65 -4.70 16.76 -21.16
C ASN A 65 -5.07 15.27 -21.07
N LEU A 66 -5.27 14.79 -19.84
CA LEU A 66 -5.51 13.37 -19.58
C LEU A 66 -6.90 12.96 -20.05
N GLN A 67 -7.04 11.69 -20.44
CA GLN A 67 -8.33 11.13 -20.87
C GLN A 67 -9.30 10.91 -19.69
N GLY A 68 -10.59 10.81 -19.99
CA GLY A 68 -11.66 10.56 -19.02
C GLY A 68 -12.26 11.83 -18.44
N ALA A 69 -13.35 11.69 -17.68
CA ALA A 69 -14.00 12.81 -17.02
C ALA A 69 -13.08 13.38 -15.94
N GLN A 70 -12.88 14.70 -15.97
CA GLN A 70 -12.19 15.41 -14.91
C GLN A 70 -12.89 15.17 -13.57
N LEU A 71 -12.10 15.11 -12.50
CA LEU A 71 -12.62 14.96 -11.16
C LEU A 71 -13.55 16.15 -10.83
N PRO A 72 -14.82 15.94 -10.48
CA PRO A 72 -15.75 17.03 -10.18
C PRO A 72 -15.36 17.73 -8.87
N GLU A 73 -15.91 18.93 -8.65
CA GLU A 73 -15.92 19.50 -7.31
C GLU A 73 -16.83 18.67 -6.41
N LEU A 74 -16.33 18.31 -5.23
CA LEU A 74 -17.08 17.53 -4.27
C LEU A 74 -17.98 18.45 -3.47
N ASP A 75 -19.25 18.07 -3.30
CA ASP A 75 -20.12 18.72 -2.34
C ASP A 75 -19.60 18.50 -0.90
N PRO A 76 -20.06 19.29 0.09
CA PRO A 76 -19.58 19.17 1.47
C PRO A 76 -19.75 17.77 2.09
N THR A 77 -20.78 17.03 1.69
CA THR A 77 -21.05 15.67 2.18
C THR A 77 -20.04 14.68 1.60
N ALA A 78 -19.81 14.73 0.28
CA ALA A 78 -18.79 13.92 -0.36
C ALA A 78 -17.40 14.23 0.20
N LEU A 79 -17.07 15.51 0.41
CA LEU A 79 -15.79 15.94 0.99
C LEU A 79 -15.62 15.46 2.44
N MET A 80 -16.70 15.46 3.24
CA MET A 80 -16.71 14.89 4.58
C MET A 80 -16.35 13.40 4.53
N PHE A 81 -17.01 12.61 3.68
CA PHE A 81 -16.71 11.17 3.54
C PHE A 81 -15.27 10.94 3.05
N THR A 82 -14.82 11.67 2.04
CA THR A 82 -13.43 11.63 1.58
C THR A 82 -12.46 11.88 2.74
N SER A 83 -12.77 12.83 3.61
CA SER A 83 -11.92 13.18 4.75
C SER A 83 -11.92 12.10 5.85
N MET A 84 -13.07 11.48 6.10
CA MET A 84 -13.19 10.37 7.04
C MET A 84 -12.38 9.15 6.57
N PHE A 85 -12.48 8.79 5.29
CA PHE A 85 -11.71 7.68 4.73
C PHE A 85 -10.21 8.00 4.68
N GLY A 86 -9.83 9.23 4.29
CA GLY A 86 -8.45 9.69 4.32
C GLY A 86 -7.86 9.62 5.74
N THR A 87 -8.62 10.02 6.75
CA THR A 87 -8.23 9.88 8.17
C THR A 87 -8.05 8.43 8.57
N ALA A 88 -9.00 7.55 8.21
CA ALA A 88 -8.92 6.14 8.54
C ALA A 88 -7.65 5.47 7.94
N VAL A 89 -7.35 5.76 6.67
CA VAL A 89 -6.14 5.22 6.00
C VAL A 89 -4.87 5.82 6.60
N THR A 90 -4.87 7.11 6.93
CA THR A 90 -3.75 7.78 7.61
C THR A 90 -3.45 7.13 8.96
N MET A 91 -4.47 6.92 9.80
CA MET A 91 -4.32 6.26 11.10
C MET A 91 -3.85 4.82 10.95
N TRP A 92 -4.36 4.09 9.94
CA TRP A 92 -3.92 2.73 9.63
C TRP A 92 -2.46 2.67 9.19
N ALA A 93 -2.01 3.62 8.37
CA ALA A 93 -0.61 3.75 7.97
C ALA A 93 0.30 4.00 9.18
N ILE A 94 -0.07 4.91 10.08
CA ILE A 94 0.64 5.16 11.33
C ILE A 94 0.74 3.88 12.18
N ALA A 95 -0.38 3.16 12.35
CA ALA A 95 -0.39 1.91 13.10
C ALA A 95 0.61 0.87 12.55
N ARG A 96 0.66 0.70 11.21
CA ARG A 96 1.61 -0.21 10.56
C ARG A 96 3.06 0.24 10.66
N ILE A 97 3.34 1.55 10.64
CA ILE A 97 4.68 2.09 10.86
C ILE A 97 5.17 1.79 12.28
N LEU A 98 4.30 1.96 13.28
CA LEU A 98 4.61 1.74 14.69
C LEU A 98 4.70 0.26 15.07
N ARG A 99 3.86 -0.59 14.45
CA ARG A 99 3.75 -2.02 14.70
C ARG A 99 3.63 -2.81 13.39
N PRO A 100 4.76 -3.06 12.69
CA PRO A 100 4.77 -3.77 11.42
C PRO A 100 4.68 -5.28 11.63
N GLU A 101 3.48 -5.77 11.88
CA GLU A 101 3.21 -7.18 12.12
C GLU A 101 2.79 -7.90 10.83
N ALA A 102 3.20 -9.15 10.64
CA ALA A 102 2.88 -9.93 9.43
C ALA A 102 1.38 -10.03 9.14
N ARG A 103 0.54 -10.10 10.19
CA ARG A 103 -0.92 -10.09 10.06
C ARG A 103 -1.46 -8.79 9.46
N PHE A 104 -0.91 -7.64 9.85
CA PHE A 104 -1.32 -6.34 9.30
C PHE A 104 -0.86 -6.16 7.88
N ILE A 105 0.32 -6.70 7.52
CA ILE A 105 0.81 -6.72 6.15
C ILE A 105 -0.12 -7.56 5.26
N ALA A 106 -0.57 -8.73 5.71
CA ALA A 106 -1.50 -9.56 4.95
C ALA A 106 -2.87 -8.89 4.73
N ILE A 107 -3.43 -8.26 5.77
CA ILE A 107 -4.67 -7.49 5.65
C ILE A 107 -4.49 -6.31 4.69
N ASP A 108 -3.36 -5.61 4.76
CA ASP A 108 -3.02 -4.51 3.86
C ASP A 108 -2.94 -4.98 2.40
N THR A 109 -2.30 -6.12 2.14
CA THR A 109 -2.20 -6.71 0.79
C THR A 109 -3.58 -6.97 0.19
N ILE A 110 -4.53 -7.47 0.99
CA ILE A 110 -5.92 -7.66 0.55
C ILE A 110 -6.57 -6.31 0.25
N GLY A 111 -6.39 -5.32 1.13
CA GLY A 111 -6.87 -3.96 0.95
C GLY A 111 -6.40 -3.34 -0.37
N ARG A 112 -5.12 -3.49 -0.71
CA ARG A 112 -4.55 -2.99 -1.97
C ARG A 112 -5.15 -3.65 -3.20
N ALA A 113 -5.44 -4.95 -3.15
CA ALA A 113 -6.13 -5.64 -4.23
C ALA A 113 -7.56 -5.08 -4.42
N VAL A 114 -8.26 -4.81 -3.32
CA VAL A 114 -9.60 -4.22 -3.34
C VAL A 114 -9.59 -2.77 -3.83
N PHE A 115 -8.62 -1.95 -3.40
CA PHE A 115 -8.44 -0.59 -3.93
C PHE A 115 -8.12 -0.58 -5.42
N SER A 116 -7.24 -1.48 -5.87
CA SER A 116 -6.94 -1.65 -7.29
C SER A 116 -8.20 -1.99 -8.08
N LEU A 117 -9.06 -2.87 -7.55
CA LEU A 117 -10.33 -3.21 -8.17
C LEU A 117 -11.28 -2.01 -8.30
N TRP A 118 -11.39 -1.17 -7.26
CA TRP A 118 -12.20 0.05 -7.31
C TRP A 118 -11.66 1.10 -8.28
N MET A 119 -10.35 1.23 -8.38
CA MET A 119 -9.70 2.11 -9.35
C MET A 119 -9.95 1.63 -10.78
N ILE A 120 -9.84 0.33 -11.04
CA ILE A 120 -10.17 -0.26 -12.35
C ILE A 120 -11.64 -0.04 -12.68
N TRP A 121 -12.54 -0.30 -11.72
CA TRP A 121 -13.97 -0.05 -11.89
C TRP A 121 -14.25 1.42 -12.24
N ALA A 122 -13.61 2.37 -11.56
CA ALA A 122 -13.75 3.79 -11.85
C ALA A 122 -13.27 4.17 -13.27
N LEU A 123 -12.11 3.64 -13.68
CA LEU A 123 -11.57 3.86 -15.03
C LEU A 123 -12.51 3.30 -16.11
N LEU A 124 -13.08 2.11 -15.89
CA LEU A 124 -14.06 1.50 -16.81
C LEU A 124 -15.37 2.31 -16.90
N ASN A 125 -15.69 3.09 -15.86
CA ASN A 125 -16.83 4.02 -15.85
C ASN A 125 -16.47 5.43 -16.34
N GLY A 126 -15.35 5.58 -17.06
CA GLY A 126 -14.97 6.83 -17.73
C GLY A 126 -14.38 7.90 -16.81
N GLN A 127 -13.96 7.55 -15.60
CA GLN A 127 -13.29 8.49 -14.70
C GLN A 127 -11.87 8.84 -15.21
N SER A 128 -11.34 9.94 -14.69
CA SER A 128 -10.03 10.48 -15.05
C SER A 128 -8.91 9.44 -15.05
N ALA A 129 -8.10 9.45 -16.11
CA ALA A 129 -6.88 8.63 -16.21
C ALA A 129 -5.83 8.95 -15.13
N THR A 130 -5.99 10.05 -14.38
CA THR A 130 -5.13 10.36 -13.21
C THR A 130 -5.14 9.23 -12.18
N ILE A 131 -6.23 8.45 -12.11
CA ILE A 131 -6.36 7.26 -11.25
C ILE A 131 -5.27 6.22 -11.58
N VAL A 132 -4.79 6.15 -12.82
CA VAL A 132 -3.76 5.18 -13.23
C VAL A 132 -2.46 5.34 -12.43
N VAL A 133 -2.08 6.57 -12.05
CA VAL A 133 -0.88 6.82 -11.24
C VAL A 133 -1.01 6.13 -9.87
N PHE A 134 -2.17 6.26 -9.23
CA PHE A 134 -2.47 5.60 -7.96
C PHE A 134 -2.55 4.08 -8.13
N LEU A 135 -3.18 3.60 -9.21
CA LEU A 135 -3.30 2.18 -9.51
C LEU A 135 -1.94 1.51 -9.67
N ILE A 136 -1.00 2.14 -10.38
CA ILE A 136 0.38 1.65 -10.51
C ILE A 136 1.02 1.52 -9.13
N GLY A 137 0.84 2.50 -8.26
CA GLY A 137 1.32 2.46 -6.87
C GLY A 137 0.73 1.28 -6.09
N GLU A 138 -0.60 1.12 -6.12
CA GLU A 138 -1.28 0.03 -5.42
C GLU A 138 -0.84 -1.34 -5.91
N VAL A 139 -0.78 -1.56 -7.22
CA VAL A 139 -0.36 -2.82 -7.83
C VAL A 139 1.11 -3.13 -7.52
N THR A 140 1.98 -2.11 -7.55
CA THR A 140 3.39 -2.29 -7.21
C THR A 140 3.55 -2.79 -5.77
N TRP A 141 2.92 -2.13 -4.80
CA TRP A 141 2.97 -2.54 -3.40
C TRP A 141 2.27 -3.87 -3.15
N LEU A 142 1.15 -4.14 -3.83
CA LEU A 142 0.46 -5.42 -3.80
C LEU A 142 1.41 -6.56 -4.21
N ILE A 143 2.12 -6.43 -5.34
CA ILE A 143 3.07 -7.44 -5.82
C ILE A 143 4.23 -7.60 -4.84
N LEU A 144 4.80 -6.51 -4.34
CA LEU A 144 5.91 -6.56 -3.38
C LEU A 144 5.51 -7.29 -2.10
N GLN A 145 4.38 -6.94 -1.48
CA GLN A 145 3.90 -7.57 -0.25
C GLN A 145 3.48 -9.03 -0.48
N LEU A 146 2.77 -9.32 -1.58
CA LEU A 146 2.34 -10.68 -1.91
C LEU A 146 3.54 -11.59 -2.19
N SER A 147 4.57 -11.10 -2.86
CA SER A 147 5.81 -11.86 -3.10
C SER A 147 6.51 -12.24 -1.79
N GLY A 148 6.55 -11.31 -0.82
CA GLY A 148 7.06 -11.57 0.53
C GLY A 148 6.23 -12.60 1.29
N LEU A 149 4.90 -12.59 1.11
CA LEU A 149 3.99 -13.53 1.76
C LEU A 149 4.01 -14.93 1.12
N LEU A 150 4.06 -15.04 -0.21
CA LEU A 150 4.07 -16.33 -0.92
C LEU A 150 5.34 -17.14 -0.69
N ARG A 151 6.49 -16.48 -0.49
CA ARG A 151 7.74 -17.14 -0.08
C ARG A 151 7.61 -17.88 1.25
N LEU A 152 6.67 -17.47 2.12
CA LEU A 152 6.40 -18.10 3.41
C LEU A 152 5.58 -19.39 3.28
N ARG A 153 4.60 -19.43 2.37
CA ARG A 153 3.63 -20.55 2.27
C ARG A 153 4.16 -21.76 1.49
N ARG A 154 5.25 -21.61 0.74
CA ARG A 154 5.86 -22.70 -0.06
C ARG A 154 6.86 -23.57 0.73
N ARG A 155 6.90 -23.44 2.06
CA ARG A 155 7.72 -24.25 2.97
C ARG A 155 6.87 -24.66 4.17
#